data_AF-A0A1G3R0B4-F1
#
_entry.id   AF-A0A1G3R0B4-F1
#
_cell.length_a   1.000
_cell.length_b   1.000
_cell.length_c   1.000
_cell.angle_alpha   90.00
_cell.angle_beta   90.00
_cell.angle_gamma   90.00
#
_symmetry.space_group_name_H-M   'P 1'
#
loop_
_entity.id
_entity.type
_entity.pdbx_description
1 polymer ?
#
loop_
_entity_poly.entity_id
_entity_poly.type
_entity_poly.pdbx_seq_one_letter_code
_entity_poly.pdbx_strand_id
1 'polypeptide(L)'
;MIKRGRFWLALFTVRNDMMDRLHPRPRLKSLMAKLPRFTWPEPKPYGFVIALDERGKIIGSLQDPTGKHLYEITSAQEYDGYLYLGSLHSDRIGRYRLENQRF
;
A
#
# COMPACT_ATOMS: atom_id res chain seq x y z
N MET A 1 14.14 3.35 -7.85
CA MET A 1 14.86 3.96 -9.00
C MET A 1 13.98 5.05 -9.59
N ILE A 2 14.53 6.24 -9.82
CA ILE A 2 13.80 7.39 -10.41
C ILE A 2 13.58 7.10 -11.90
N LYS A 3 12.33 7.14 -12.37
CA LYS A 3 12.05 7.06 -13.81
C LYS A 3 11.17 8.23 -14.21
N ARG A 4 11.59 8.97 -15.24
CA ARG A 4 10.86 10.14 -15.78
C ARG A 4 10.53 11.22 -14.74
N GLY A 5 11.39 11.39 -13.73
CA GLY A 5 11.17 12.37 -12.64
C GLY A 5 10.05 12.00 -11.67
N ARG A 6 9.63 10.73 -11.62
CA ARG A 6 8.57 10.24 -10.73
C ARG A 6 9.02 9.09 -9.85
N PHE A 7 8.42 9.00 -8.68
CA PHE A 7 8.56 7.94 -7.70
C PHE A 7 7.21 7.35 -7.36
N TRP A 8 7.19 6.05 -7.09
CA TRP A 8 5.98 5.35 -6.68
C TRP A 8 6.10 4.95 -5.21
N LEU A 9 5.12 5.39 -4.41
CA LEU A 9 4.99 5.03 -3.00
C LEU A 9 3.86 4.00 -2.86
N ALA A 10 4.21 2.77 -2.54
CA ALA A 10 3.25 1.72 -2.20
C ALA A 10 2.71 1.95 -0.77
N LEU A 11 1.40 1.84 -0.62
CA LEU A 11 0.74 1.93 0.67
C LEU A 11 0.02 0.62 0.95
N PHE A 12 0.38 0.02 2.08
CA PHE A 12 -0.09 -1.30 2.48
C PHE A 12 -1.62 -1.33 2.63
N THR A 13 -2.19 -0.59 3.56
CA THR A 13 -3.64 -0.52 3.75
C THR A 13 -4.04 0.86 4.24
N VAL A 14 -5.34 1.11 4.36
CA VAL A 14 -5.84 2.33 5.01
C VAL A 14 -5.51 2.34 6.49
N ARG A 15 -5.44 3.53 7.06
CA ARG A 15 -5.20 3.74 8.49
C ARG A 15 -6.22 2.95 9.34
N ASN A 16 -5.72 2.26 10.36
CA ASN A 16 -6.52 1.42 11.25
C ASN A 16 -6.57 2.06 12.66
N ASP A 17 -7.74 2.56 13.04
CA ASP A 17 -7.95 3.25 14.32
C ASP A 17 -7.63 2.37 15.55
N MET A 18 -7.84 1.05 15.44
CA MET A 18 -7.52 0.12 16.53
C MET A 18 -6.01 0.02 16.72
N MET A 19 -5.25 -0.04 15.63
CA MET A 19 -3.80 0.05 15.67
C MET A 19 -3.33 1.38 16.23
N ASP A 20 -3.92 2.50 15.82
CA ASP A 20 -3.54 3.83 16.34
C ASP A 20 -3.73 3.96 17.85
N ARG A 21 -4.80 3.38 18.41
CA ARG A 21 -5.03 3.37 19.86
C ARG A 21 -4.11 2.42 20.61
N LEU A 22 -3.69 1.35 19.94
CA LEU A 22 -2.78 0.36 20.49
C LEU A 22 -1.32 0.84 20.43
N HIS A 23 -0.96 1.60 19.38
CA HIS A 23 0.41 1.99 19.08
C HIS A 23 1.16 2.65 20.25
N PRO A 24 0.54 3.62 20.97
CA PRO A 24 1.12 4.31 22.11
C PRO A 24 1.19 3.50 23.41
N ARG A 25 0.66 2.27 23.47
CA ARG A 25 0.53 1.48 24.72
C ARG A 25 1.35 0.17 24.67
N PRO A 26 2.66 0.19 25.02
CA PRO A 26 3.55 -0.97 24.90
C PRO A 26 3.09 -2.21 25.67
N ARG A 27 2.56 -2.04 26.89
CA ARG A 27 2.07 -3.15 27.72
C ARG A 27 0.85 -3.84 27.08
N LEU A 28 -0.07 -3.05 26.53
CA LEU A 28 -1.27 -3.57 25.87
C LEU A 28 -0.91 -4.34 24.59
N LYS A 29 0.04 -3.82 23.80
CA LYS A 29 0.61 -4.54 22.65
C LYS A 29 1.18 -5.89 23.04
N SER A 30 1.99 -5.93 24.09
CA SER A 30 2.62 -7.16 24.57
C SER A 30 1.59 -8.20 24.99
N LEU A 31 0.48 -7.76 25.59
CA LEU A 31 -0.64 -8.65 25.92
C LEU A 31 -1.35 -9.16 24.66
N MET A 32 -1.69 -8.28 23.72
CA MET A 32 -2.35 -8.67 22.46
C MET A 32 -1.49 -9.61 21.61
N ALA A 33 -0.17 -9.42 21.59
CA ALA A 33 0.76 -10.30 20.88
C ALA A 33 0.77 -11.75 21.42
N LYS A 34 0.29 -11.97 22.66
CA LYS A 34 0.13 -13.31 23.26
C LYS A 34 -1.24 -13.93 22.99
N LEU A 35 -2.19 -13.16 22.48
CA LEU A 35 -3.51 -13.68 22.11
C LEU A 35 -3.46 -14.42 20.76
N PRO A 36 -4.40 -15.34 20.50
CA PRO A 36 -4.52 -16.00 19.21
C PRO A 36 -4.66 -15.01 18.05
N ARG A 37 -4.10 -15.35 16.87
CA ARG A 37 -4.02 -14.47 15.70
C ARG A 37 -5.37 -13.92 15.21
N PHE A 38 -6.48 -14.65 15.37
CA PHE A 38 -7.82 -14.19 14.98
C PHE A 38 -8.32 -12.97 15.78
N THR A 39 -7.68 -12.67 16.92
CA THR A 39 -8.00 -11.48 17.75
C THR A 39 -7.25 -10.24 17.32
N TRP A 40 -6.28 -10.39 16.40
CA TRP A 40 -5.44 -9.28 15.97
C TRP A 40 -6.22 -8.38 15.00
N PRO A 41 -5.95 -7.07 15.01
CA PRO A 41 -6.56 -6.17 14.04
C PRO A 41 -6.08 -6.51 12.63
N GLU A 42 -7.02 -6.87 11.76
CA GLU A 42 -6.71 -7.21 10.37
C GLU A 42 -6.62 -5.93 9.50
N PRO A 43 -5.73 -5.95 8.48
CA PRO A 43 -5.71 -4.91 7.47
C PRO A 43 -7.00 -4.94 6.65
N LYS A 44 -7.46 -3.76 6.20
CA LYS A 44 -8.57 -3.71 5.25
C LYS A 44 -8.04 -4.03 3.85
N PRO A 45 -8.74 -4.86 3.05
CA PRO A 45 -8.40 -5.03 1.64
C PRO A 45 -8.49 -3.68 0.92
N TYR A 46 -7.33 -3.13 0.57
CA TYR A 46 -7.23 -1.83 -0.09
C TYR A 46 -5.97 -1.79 -0.94
N GLY A 47 -6.12 -1.48 -2.23
CA GLY A 47 -4.99 -1.25 -3.13
C GLY A 47 -4.67 0.24 -3.18
N PHE A 48 -3.44 0.65 -2.88
CA PHE A 48 -3.07 2.06 -2.93
C PHE A 48 -1.61 2.28 -3.31
N VAL A 49 -1.40 3.11 -4.33
CA VAL A 49 -0.09 3.63 -4.70
C VAL A 49 -0.19 5.12 -5.05
N ILE A 50 0.83 5.89 -4.67
CA ILE A 50 0.92 7.32 -4.94
C ILE A 50 2.11 7.57 -5.87
N ALA A 51 1.93 8.46 -6.85
CA ALA A 51 3.00 9.00 -7.66
C ALA A 51 3.47 10.33 -7.06
N LEU A 52 4.79 10.45 -6.86
CA LEU A 52 5.46 11.64 -6.35
C LEU A 52 6.44 12.16 -7.40
N ASP A 53 6.63 13.48 -7.47
CA ASP A 53 7.74 14.07 -8.21
C ASP A 53 9.06 14.03 -7.40
N GLU A 54 10.15 14.53 -7.99
CA GLU A 54 11.47 14.59 -7.35
C GLU A 54 11.54 15.50 -6.11
N ARG A 55 10.54 16.36 -5.91
CA ARG A 55 10.41 17.23 -4.74
C ARG A 55 9.48 16.62 -3.68
N GLY A 56 8.98 15.40 -3.90
CA GLY A 56 8.04 14.73 -3.02
C GLY A 56 6.60 15.27 -3.12
N LYS A 57 6.29 16.06 -4.16
CA LYS A 57 4.91 16.50 -4.40
C LYS A 57 4.10 15.35 -4.96
N ILE A 58 2.90 15.15 -4.42
CA ILE A 58 1.92 14.21 -4.99
C ILE A 58 1.47 14.73 -6.34
N ILE A 59 1.74 13.96 -7.38
CA ILE A 59 1.32 14.23 -8.76
C ILE A 59 0.18 13.29 -9.17
N GLY A 60 0.02 12.15 -8.50
CA GLY A 60 -1.03 11.19 -8.84
C GLY A 60 -1.29 10.12 -7.80
N SER A 61 -2.37 9.39 -7.97
CA SER A 61 -2.62 8.18 -7.19
C SER A 61 -3.47 7.17 -7.95
N LEU A 62 -3.28 5.88 -7.63
CA LEU A 62 -4.13 4.78 -8.08
C LEU A 62 -4.63 4.04 -6.85
N GLN A 63 -5.94 3.79 -6.81
CA GLN A 63 -6.62 3.20 -5.65
C GLN A 63 -7.60 2.11 -6.11
N ASP A 64 -7.63 1.00 -5.39
CA ASP A 64 -8.72 0.00 -5.42
C ASP A 64 -9.31 -0.09 -4.00
N PRO A 65 -10.36 0.70 -3.70
CA PRO A 65 -11.00 0.68 -2.39
C PRO A 65 -11.72 -0.62 -2.05
N THR A 66 -12.00 -1.45 -3.06
CA THR A 66 -12.67 -2.75 -2.87
C THR A 66 -11.69 -3.88 -2.59
N GLY A 67 -10.41 -3.68 -2.93
CA GLY A 67 -9.38 -4.71 -2.85
C GLY A 67 -9.62 -5.92 -3.76
N LYS A 68 -10.57 -5.86 -4.70
CA LYS A 68 -10.95 -7.01 -5.54
C LYS A 68 -9.87 -7.40 -6.53
N HIS A 69 -9.15 -6.43 -7.08
CA HIS A 69 -8.10 -6.69 -8.07
C HIS A 69 -6.77 -6.91 -7.37
N LEU A 70 -6.43 -6.00 -6.45
CA LEU A 70 -5.19 -6.00 -5.70
C LEU A 70 -5.38 -5.22 -4.39
N TYR A 71 -4.75 -5.69 -3.32
CA TYR A 71 -4.80 -5.07 -1.99
C TYR A 71 -3.45 -5.25 -1.31
N GLU A 72 -3.20 -4.52 -0.22
CA GLU A 72 -2.02 -4.77 0.62
C GLU A 72 -0.70 -4.58 -0.12
N ILE A 73 -0.61 -3.45 -0.85
CA ILE A 73 0.50 -3.14 -1.75
C ILE A 73 1.74 -2.79 -0.94
N THR A 74 2.80 -3.57 -1.12
CA THR A 74 4.08 -3.40 -0.41
C THR A 74 5.20 -2.90 -1.32
N SER A 75 5.02 -3.02 -2.64
CA SER A 75 6.00 -2.54 -3.62
C SER A 75 5.33 -2.04 -4.89
N ALA A 76 5.94 -1.03 -5.51
CA ALA A 76 5.51 -0.46 -6.77
C ALA A 76 6.73 -0.08 -7.60
N GLN A 77 6.87 -0.67 -8.80
CA GLN A 77 8.02 -0.45 -9.66
C GLN A 77 7.59 -0.16 -11.09
N GLU A 78 8.02 0.99 -11.61
CA GLU A 78 7.82 1.34 -13.00
C GLU A 78 8.87 0.65 -13.89
N TYR A 79 8.40 -0.09 -14.89
CA TYR A 79 9.25 -0.74 -15.88
C TYR A 79 8.52 -0.86 -17.22
N ASP A 80 9.20 -0.44 -18.29
CA ASP A 80 8.74 -0.57 -19.67
C ASP A 80 7.29 -0.09 -19.93
N GLY A 81 6.92 1.09 -19.40
CA GLY A 81 5.57 1.64 -19.57
C GLY A 81 4.48 0.98 -18.70
N TYR A 82 4.86 0.07 -17.81
CA TYR A 82 3.97 -0.54 -16.83
C TYR A 82 4.41 -0.21 -15.40
N LEU A 83 3.42 -0.17 -14.51
CA LEU A 83 3.62 -0.19 -13.08
C LEU A 83 3.34 -1.59 -12.56
N TYR A 84 4.37 -2.23 -12.03
CA TYR A 84 4.29 -3.53 -11.37
C TYR A 84 4.04 -3.31 -9.88
N LEU A 85 3.03 -4.00 -9.35
CA LEU A 85 2.55 -3.85 -7.98
C LEU A 85 2.67 -5.19 -7.25
N GLY A 86 3.47 -5.23 -6.19
CA GLY A 86 3.58 -6.38 -5.31
C GLY A 86 2.66 -6.24 -4.11
N SER A 87 2.01 -7.33 -3.72
CA SER A 87 1.12 -7.42 -2.57
C SER A 87 1.69 -8.38 -1.52
N LEU A 88 1.39 -8.12 -0.24
CA LEU A 88 1.77 -9.03 0.84
C LEU A 88 0.95 -10.32 0.86
N HIS A 89 -0.36 -10.23 0.61
CA HIS A 89 -1.30 -11.34 0.81
C HIS A 89 -2.12 -11.70 -0.43
N SER A 90 -1.95 -11.01 -1.55
CA SER A 90 -2.58 -11.39 -2.82
C SER A 90 -1.84 -12.56 -3.48
N ASP A 91 -2.58 -13.36 -4.25
CA ASP A 91 -2.11 -14.52 -5.02
C ASP A 91 -1.49 -14.15 -6.39
N ARG A 92 -1.35 -12.85 -6.69
CA ARG A 92 -0.94 -12.34 -8.01
C ARG A 92 -0.08 -11.08 -7.91
N ILE A 93 0.68 -10.82 -8.97
CA ILE A 93 1.38 -9.55 -9.18
C ILE A 93 0.49 -8.65 -10.04
N GLY A 94 0.26 -7.42 -9.58
CA GLY A 94 -0.46 -6.42 -10.36
C GLY A 94 0.41 -5.87 -11.48
N ARG A 95 -0.18 -5.69 -12.67
CA ARG A 95 0.43 -4.97 -13.78
C ARG A 95 -0.53 -3.92 -14.31
N TYR A 96 -0.15 -2.66 -14.18
CA TYR A 96 -0.96 -1.52 -14.63
C TYR A 96 -0.27 -0.79 -15.77
N ARG A 97 -0.98 -0.50 -16.87
CA ARG A 97 -0.41 0.19 -18.03
C ARG A 97 -0.41 1.70 -17.79
N LEU A 98 0.73 2.35 -17.96
CA LEU A 98 0.90 3.80 -17.71
C LEU A 98 0.65 4.68 -18.94
N GLU A 99 0.08 4.13 -20.01
CA GLU A 99 -0.19 4.91 -21.23
C GLU A 99 -1.20 6.03 -20.97
N ASN A 100 -0.79 7.27 -21.28
CA ASN A 100 -1.58 8.50 -21.29
C ASN A 100 -2.03 9.11 -19.94
N GLN A 101 -1.58 8.61 -18.78
CA GLN A 101 -1.82 9.33 -17.53
C GLN A 101 -0.79 10.45 -17.31
N ARG A 102 -1.17 11.66 -17.71
CA ARG A 102 -0.50 12.90 -17.32
C ARG A 102 -0.92 13.22 -15.88
N PHE A 103 -0.02 12.93 -14.96
CA PHE A 103 -0.05 13.39 -13.57
C PHE A 103 0.69 14.73 -13.48
#